data_AF-A0A7C2LJD0-F1
#
_entry.id   AF-A0A7C2LJD0-F1
#
_cell.length_a   1.000
_cell.length_b   1.000
_cell.length_c   1.000
_cell.angle_alpha   90.00
_cell.angle_beta   90.00
_cell.angle_gamma   90.00
#
_symmetry.space_group_name_H-M   'P 1'
#
loop_
_entity.id
_entity.type
_entity.pdbx_description
1 polymer ?
#
loop_
_entity_poly.entity_id
_entity_poly.type
_entity_poly.pdbx_seq_one_letter_code
_entity_poly.pdbx_strand_id
1 'polypeptide(L)'
;MKLFHQQYVPAGELAGVRGWLLFVCVYLTIILPLLLVLGLPVEIPSGENGGPDTVTRVYFTANIVVTVGIVLFSVIAGLSLWLKKRFGVALARVFLLLYAALCVIDTVVLVFFNLVEVTGTGRAFTETVSRKILYGLLVPVALVIYLQRSKRVRNTFFSTDA
;
A
#
# COMPACT_ATOMS: atom_id res chain seq x y z
N MET A 1 -40.32 -17.31 -5.71
CA MET A 1 -40.02 -16.85 -7.09
C MET A 1 -39.65 -15.36 -7.02
N LYS A 2 -38.36 -15.05 -6.79
CA LYS A 2 -37.88 -13.67 -6.63
C LYS A 2 -37.49 -13.14 -8.01
N LEU A 3 -38.36 -12.30 -8.58
CA LEU A 3 -38.07 -11.45 -9.73
C LEU A 3 -36.98 -10.44 -9.32
N PHE A 4 -35.72 -10.78 -9.55
CA PHE A 4 -34.65 -9.80 -9.48
C PHE A 4 -34.81 -8.86 -10.67
N HIS A 5 -35.33 -7.66 -10.41
CA HIS A 5 -35.17 -6.52 -11.30
C HIS A 5 -33.67 -6.29 -11.50
N GLN A 6 -33.14 -6.88 -12.56
CA GLN A 6 -31.83 -6.58 -13.09
C GLN A 6 -31.94 -5.19 -13.70
N GLN A 7 -31.75 -4.16 -12.86
CA GLN A 7 -31.66 -2.77 -13.32
C GLN A 7 -30.58 -2.72 -14.39
N TYR A 8 -31.02 -2.50 -15.63
CA TYR A 8 -30.17 -2.26 -16.79
C TYR A 8 -29.57 -0.86 -16.62
N VAL A 9 -28.49 -0.78 -15.84
CA VAL A 9 -27.73 0.47 -15.71
C VAL A 9 -26.96 0.63 -17.03
N PRO A 10 -27.24 1.67 -17.83
CA PRO A 10 -26.61 1.83 -19.13
C PRO A 10 -25.09 1.88 -18.98
N ALA A 11 -24.38 1.14 -19.83
CA ALA A 11 -22.93 0.94 -19.72
C ALA A 11 -22.12 2.26 -19.70
N GLY A 12 -22.68 3.34 -20.25
CA GLY A 12 -22.08 4.68 -20.22
C GLY A 12 -22.04 5.35 -18.84
N GLU A 13 -22.92 4.98 -17.90
CA GLU A 13 -23.03 5.63 -16.59
C GLU A 13 -22.02 5.07 -15.55
N LEU A 14 -21.48 3.88 -15.83
CA LEU A 14 -20.49 3.19 -14.99
C LEU A 14 -19.06 3.29 -15.54
N ALA A 15 -18.85 3.97 -16.67
CA ALA A 15 -17.56 4.15 -17.29
C ALA A 15 -16.84 5.38 -16.72
N GLY A 16 -15.78 5.17 -15.93
CA GLY A 16 -14.93 6.27 -15.45
C GLY A 16 -14.35 6.09 -14.05
N VAL A 17 -13.30 6.86 -13.76
CA VAL A 17 -12.65 6.90 -12.44
C VAL A 17 -13.46 7.80 -11.53
N ARG A 18 -14.49 7.24 -10.87
CA ARG A 18 -15.37 7.96 -9.92
C ARG A 18 -15.57 7.18 -8.63
N GLY A 19 -15.94 7.90 -7.57
CA GLY A 19 -16.25 7.34 -6.24
C GLY A 19 -15.08 6.57 -5.64
N TRP A 20 -15.34 5.34 -5.21
CA TRP A 20 -14.34 4.46 -4.59
C TRP A 20 -13.11 4.19 -5.47
N LEU A 21 -13.25 4.14 -6.80
CA LEU A 21 -12.08 3.97 -7.68
C LEU A 21 -11.15 5.19 -7.63
N LEU A 22 -11.72 6.39 -7.60
CA LEU A 22 -10.96 7.63 -7.44
C LEU A 22 -10.24 7.65 -6.09
N PHE A 23 -10.92 7.20 -5.02
CA PHE A 23 -10.28 7.05 -3.71
C PHE A 23 -9.06 6.12 -3.77
N VAL A 24 -9.17 4.94 -4.41
CA VAL A 24 -8.01 4.04 -4.58
C VAL A 24 -6.88 4.73 -5.35
N CYS A 25 -7.21 5.46 -6.41
CA CYS A 25 -6.22 6.17 -7.19
C CYS A 25 -5.50 7.23 -6.34
N VAL A 26 -6.24 8.09 -5.63
CA VAL A 26 -5.67 9.13 -4.74
C VAL A 26 -4.87 8.50 -3.61
N TYR A 27 -5.35 7.38 -3.06
CA TYR A 27 -4.64 6.65 -2.03
C TYR A 27 -3.27 6.18 -2.53
N LEU A 28 -3.21 5.59 -3.73
CA LEU A 28 -1.95 5.12 -4.31
C LEU A 28 -1.02 6.24 -4.76
N THR A 29 -1.53 7.36 -5.26
CA THR A 29 -0.70 8.44 -5.83
C THR A 29 -0.26 9.50 -4.82
N ILE A 30 -1.02 9.71 -3.74
CA ILE A 30 -0.78 10.81 -2.81
C ILE A 30 -0.66 10.29 -1.38
N ILE A 31 -1.72 9.65 -0.86
CA ILE A 31 -1.81 9.33 0.57
C ILE A 31 -0.71 8.34 0.95
N LEU A 32 -0.55 7.24 0.20
CA LEU A 32 0.43 6.21 0.50
C LEU A 32 1.87 6.72 0.36
N PRO A 33 2.28 7.38 -0.75
CA PRO A 33 3.56 8.06 -0.84
C PRO A 33 3.86 8.97 0.34
N LEU A 34 2.89 9.80 0.73
CA LEU A 34 3.05 10.74 1.82
C LEU A 34 3.24 10.02 3.17
N LEU A 35 2.44 8.98 3.44
CA LEU A 35 2.59 8.16 4.65
C LEU A 35 3.95 7.46 4.71
N LEU A 36 4.46 6.98 3.57
CA LEU A 36 5.77 6.33 3.50
C LEU A 36 6.91 7.32 3.77
N VAL A 37 6.85 8.52 3.17
CA VAL A 37 7.86 9.56 3.38
C VAL A 37 7.83 10.07 4.82
N LEU A 38 6.64 10.29 5.40
CA LEU A 38 6.50 10.71 6.80
C LEU A 38 6.89 9.62 7.80
N GLY A 39 6.88 8.35 7.37
CA GLY A 39 7.31 7.21 8.18
C GLY A 39 8.81 6.93 8.12
N LEU A 40 9.58 7.67 7.30
CA LEU A 40 11.02 7.51 7.24
C LEU A 40 11.68 8.03 8.52
N PRO A 41 12.63 7.27 9.09
CA PRO A 41 13.39 7.71 10.25
C PRO A 41 14.29 8.90 9.83
N VAL A 42 14.12 10.04 10.50
CA VAL A 42 14.89 11.27 10.25
C VAL A 42 16.32 11.14 10.79
N GLU A 43 16.53 10.24 11.75
CA GLU A 43 17.81 10.04 12.42
C GLU A 43 18.19 8.55 12.42
N ILE A 44 19.44 8.25 12.08
CA ILE A 44 19.99 6.91 12.25
C ILE A 44 20.37 6.78 13.74
N PRO A 45 19.76 5.85 14.50
CA PRO A 45 20.02 5.73 15.92
C PRO A 45 21.51 5.46 16.14
N SER A 46 22.18 6.41 16.80
CA SER A 46 23.57 6.28 17.19
C SER A 46 23.60 5.51 18.50
N GLY A 47 24.15 4.29 18.51
CA GLY A 47 24.19 3.48 19.73
C GLY A 47 24.90 4.19 20.88
N GLU A 48 24.46 3.95 22.12
CA GLU A 48 24.94 4.61 23.34
C GLU A 48 26.46 4.48 23.59
N ASN A 49 27.16 3.58 22.89
CA ASN A 49 28.59 3.31 23.10
C ASN A 49 29.50 3.60 21.88
N GLY A 50 29.04 4.38 20.90
CA GLY A 50 29.86 4.82 19.77
C GLY A 50 29.40 4.25 18.43
N GLY A 51 28.50 4.97 17.79
CA GLY A 51 28.09 4.75 16.40
C GLY A 51 27.01 3.66 16.23
N PRO A 52 26.16 3.76 15.19
CA PRO A 52 25.27 2.68 14.82
C PRO A 52 26.10 1.46 14.40
N ASP A 53 25.74 0.28 14.93
CA ASP A 53 26.27 -0.98 14.43
C ASP A 53 26.13 -1.04 12.89
N THR A 54 27.13 -1.60 12.21
CA THR A 54 27.16 -1.73 10.75
C THR A 54 25.85 -2.32 10.21
N VAL A 55 25.26 -3.28 10.94
CA VAL A 55 23.98 -3.92 10.60
C VAL A 55 22.82 -2.91 10.62
N THR A 56 22.71 -2.10 11.66
CA THR A 56 21.68 -1.07 11.82
C THR A 56 21.79 -0.02 10.72
N ARG A 57 23.00 0.45 10.42
CA ARG A 57 23.24 1.43 9.35
C ARG A 57 22.88 0.87 7.98
N VAL A 58 23.26 -0.37 7.69
CA VAL A 58 22.91 -1.05 6.43
C VAL A 58 21.40 -1.24 6.32
N TYR A 59 20.72 -1.67 7.38
CA TYR A 59 19.27 -1.83 7.40
C TYR A 59 18.53 -0.52 7.12
N PHE A 60 18.86 0.57 7.84
CA PHE A 60 18.19 1.86 7.63
C PHE A 60 18.45 2.42 6.23
N THR A 61 19.69 2.29 5.71
CA THR A 61 20.02 2.72 4.35
C THR A 61 19.24 1.92 3.30
N ALA A 62 19.18 0.58 3.45
CA ALA A 62 18.41 -0.28 2.57
C ALA A 62 16.91 0.01 2.66
N ASN A 63 16.39 0.27 3.86
CA ASN A 63 14.98 0.62 4.08
C ASN A 63 14.60 1.92 3.35
N ILE A 64 15.45 2.95 3.38
CA ILE A 64 15.24 4.20 2.63
C ILE A 64 15.18 3.92 1.13
N VAL A 65 16.15 3.18 0.57
CA VAL A 65 16.19 2.87 -0.87
C VAL A 65 14.95 2.08 -1.30
N VAL A 66 14.58 1.06 -0.52
CA VAL A 66 13.38 0.25 -0.78
C VAL A 66 12.13 1.12 -0.70
N THR A 67 12.03 1.98 0.31
CA THR A 67 10.87 2.88 0.49
C THR A 67 10.72 3.85 -0.69
N VAL A 68 11.82 4.45 -1.17
CA VAL A 68 11.80 5.29 -2.38
C VAL A 68 11.31 4.49 -3.59
N GLY A 69 11.78 3.25 -3.76
CA GLY A 69 11.31 2.35 -4.81
C GLY A 69 9.80 2.05 -4.71
N ILE A 70 9.29 1.79 -3.51
CA ILE A 70 7.85 1.57 -3.25
C ILE A 70 7.06 2.83 -3.58
N VAL A 71 7.53 4.01 -3.15
CA VAL A 71 6.88 5.29 -3.43
C VAL A 71 6.74 5.50 -4.94
N LEU A 72 7.82 5.35 -5.70
CA LEU A 72 7.78 5.47 -7.16
C LEU A 72 6.82 4.45 -7.79
N PHE A 73 6.88 3.19 -7.34
CA PHE A 73 6.02 2.15 -7.88
C PHE A 73 4.52 2.39 -7.56
N SER A 74 4.22 2.92 -6.37
CA SER A 74 2.86 3.29 -5.96
C SER A 74 2.26 4.39 -6.84
N VAL A 75 3.06 5.41 -7.15
CA VAL A 75 2.66 6.52 -8.03
C VAL A 75 2.43 6.01 -9.45
N ILE A 76 3.32 5.16 -9.98
CA ILE A 76 3.16 4.55 -11.31
C ILE A 76 1.90 3.68 -11.38
N ALA A 77 1.64 2.88 -10.34
CA ALA A 77 0.45 2.04 -10.25
C ALA A 77 -0.83 2.88 -10.19
N GLY A 78 -0.85 3.94 -9.36
CA GLY A 78 -1.96 4.87 -9.27
C GLY A 78 -2.20 5.66 -10.56
N LEU A 79 -1.15 6.17 -11.21
CA LEU A 79 -1.24 6.84 -12.51
C LEU A 79 -1.74 5.90 -13.61
N SER A 80 -1.33 4.64 -13.60
CA SER A 80 -1.81 3.64 -14.55
C SER A 80 -3.31 3.37 -14.42
N LEU A 81 -3.86 3.46 -13.20
CA LEU A 81 -5.30 3.44 -12.94
C LEU A 81 -6.00 4.72 -13.43
N TRP A 82 -5.42 5.91 -13.18
CA TRP A 82 -5.95 7.20 -13.67
C TRP A 82 -6.08 7.24 -15.19
N LEU A 83 -5.05 6.77 -15.89
CA LEU A 83 -4.97 6.75 -17.35
C LEU A 83 -5.80 5.62 -17.99
N LYS A 84 -6.58 4.86 -17.20
CA LYS A 84 -7.40 3.74 -17.67
C LYS A 84 -6.62 2.71 -18.49
N LYS A 85 -5.33 2.51 -18.21
CA LYS A 85 -4.52 1.53 -18.96
C LYS A 85 -5.07 0.12 -18.73
N ARG A 86 -5.08 -0.71 -19.78
CA ARG A 86 -5.55 -2.11 -19.75
C ARG A 86 -4.93 -2.94 -18.60
N PHE A 87 -3.66 -2.68 -18.29
CA PHE A 87 -2.93 -3.35 -17.21
C PHE A 87 -2.91 -2.59 -15.87
N GLY A 88 -3.56 -1.43 -15.76
CA GLY A 88 -3.51 -0.59 -14.55
C GLY A 88 -4.03 -1.30 -13.31
N VAL A 89 -5.12 -2.07 -13.45
CA VAL A 89 -5.69 -2.86 -12.34
C VAL A 89 -4.76 -3.99 -11.91
N ALA A 90 -4.11 -4.67 -12.87
CA ALA A 90 -3.15 -5.72 -12.57
C ALA A 90 -1.93 -5.14 -11.82
N LEU A 91 -1.40 -4.02 -12.31
CA LEU A 91 -0.26 -3.34 -11.70
C LEU A 91 -0.56 -2.89 -10.26
N ALA A 92 -1.73 -2.30 -10.03
CA ALA A 92 -2.16 -1.89 -8.69
C ALA A 92 -2.33 -3.08 -7.73
N ARG A 93 -2.84 -4.21 -8.22
CA ARG A 93 -2.95 -5.43 -7.39
C ARG A 93 -1.57 -5.98 -7.02
N VAL A 94 -0.66 -6.08 -7.98
CA VAL A 94 0.70 -6.54 -7.74
C VAL A 94 1.39 -5.61 -6.75
N PHE A 95 1.26 -4.30 -6.93
CA PHE A 95 1.79 -3.30 -6.00
C PHE A 95 1.25 -3.50 -4.58
N LEU A 96 -0.07 -3.60 -4.40
CA LEU A 96 -0.68 -3.72 -3.06
C LEU A 96 -0.26 -5.02 -2.36
N LEU A 97 -0.15 -6.14 -3.09
CA LEU A 97 0.34 -7.40 -2.54
C LEU A 97 1.83 -7.34 -2.19
N LEU A 98 2.64 -6.74 -3.05
CA LEU A 98 4.07 -6.54 -2.80
C LEU A 98 4.27 -5.66 -1.55
N TYR A 99 3.53 -4.56 -1.45
CA TYR A 99 3.57 -3.66 -0.31
C TYR A 99 3.18 -4.39 0.99
N ALA A 100 2.10 -5.18 0.97
CA ALA A 100 1.69 -5.98 2.13
C ALA A 100 2.78 -7.00 2.53
N ALA A 101 3.38 -7.70 1.57
CA ALA A 101 4.47 -8.64 1.83
C ALA A 101 5.70 -7.93 2.43
N LEU A 102 6.07 -6.76 1.90
CA LEU A 102 7.17 -5.96 2.42
C LEU A 102 6.91 -5.47 3.85
N CYS A 103 5.68 -5.06 4.18
CA CYS A 103 5.32 -4.71 5.56
C CYS A 103 5.48 -5.89 6.53
N VAL A 104 5.13 -7.11 6.11
CA VAL A 104 5.32 -8.32 6.92
C VAL A 104 6.81 -8.59 7.11
N ILE A 105 7.59 -8.59 6.03
CA ILE A 105 9.04 -8.83 6.09
C ILE A 105 9.71 -7.81 7.00
N ASP A 106 9.39 -6.53 6.83
CA ASP A 106 9.94 -5.44 7.63
C ASP A 106 9.60 -5.61 9.13
N THR A 107 8.37 -6.01 9.45
CA THR A 107 7.96 -6.29 10.83
C THR A 107 8.74 -7.48 11.42
N VAL A 108 8.92 -8.56 10.65
CA VAL A 108 9.70 -9.73 11.08
C VAL A 108 11.16 -9.36 11.33
N VAL A 109 11.77 -8.56 10.44
CA VAL A 109 13.16 -8.10 10.60
C VAL A 109 13.31 -7.23 11.85
N LEU A 110 12.41 -6.27 12.07
CA LEU A 110 12.44 -5.40 13.26
C LEU A 110 12.36 -6.21 14.57
N VAL A 111 11.48 -7.21 14.62
CA VAL A 111 11.30 -8.08 15.79
C VAL A 111 12.49 -9.01 15.99
N PHE A 112 12.99 -9.65 14.92
CA PHE A 112 14.06 -10.64 15.01
C PHE A 112 15.41 -10.02 15.40
N PHE A 113 15.71 -8.83 14.88
CA PHE A 113 16.96 -8.13 15.17
C PHE A 113 16.88 -7.19 16.38
N ASN A 114 15.75 -7.15 17.10
CA ASN A 114 15.51 -6.21 18.21
C ASN A 114 15.87 -4.75 17.87
N LEU A 115 15.67 -4.36 16.61
CA LEU A 115 15.99 -3.00 16.12
C LEU A 115 15.01 -1.95 16.66
N VAL A 116 13.90 -2.40 17.22
CA VAL A 116 13.05 -1.59 18.09
C VAL A 116 13.48 -1.90 19.52
N GLU A 117 14.02 -0.89 20.20
CA GLU A 117 14.24 -0.94 21.64
C GLU A 117 12.92 -1.31 22.33
N VAL A 118 12.81 -2.58 22.76
CA VAL A 118 11.72 -3.07 23.62
C VAL A 118 11.88 -2.52 25.05
N THR A 119 12.95 -1.75 25.29
CA THR A 119 13.35 -1.15 26.55
C THR A 119 12.51 0.08 26.88
N GLY A 120 11.31 -0.15 27.43
CA GLY A 120 10.76 0.78 28.43
C GLY A 120 9.25 0.97 28.41
N THR A 121 8.58 0.86 27.27
CA THR A 121 7.11 0.94 27.24
C THR A 121 6.55 0.05 26.13
N GLY A 122 5.96 -1.09 26.50
CA GLY A 122 5.28 -1.98 25.55
C GLY A 122 4.23 -1.26 24.66
N ARG A 123 3.77 -0.08 25.09
CA ARG A 123 2.91 0.83 24.33
C ARG A 123 3.49 1.28 22.99
N ALA A 124 4.74 1.76 22.94
CA ALA A 124 5.34 2.26 21.69
C ALA A 124 5.54 1.15 20.64
N PHE A 125 5.93 -0.04 21.11
CA PHE A 125 6.02 -1.23 20.28
C PHE A 125 4.64 -1.65 19.75
N THR A 126 3.62 -1.75 20.63
CA THR A 126 2.27 -2.11 20.20
C THR A 126 1.67 -1.11 19.23
N GLU A 127 1.95 0.19 19.38
CA GLU A 127 1.46 1.22 18.47
C GLU A 127 2.11 1.11 17.08
N THR A 128 3.43 0.91 17.04
CA THR A 128 4.18 0.78 15.78
C THR A 128 3.77 -0.47 15.01
N VAL A 129 3.68 -1.61 15.70
CA VAL A 129 3.27 -2.89 15.11
C VAL A 129 1.80 -2.86 14.69
N SER A 130 0.90 -2.33 15.53
CA SER A 130 -0.53 -2.24 15.18
C SER A 130 -0.77 -1.31 13.99
N ARG A 131 -0.10 -0.15 13.90
CA ARG A 131 -0.16 0.73 12.73
C ARG A 131 0.35 0.03 11.47
N LYS A 132 1.48 -0.69 11.54
CA LYS A 132 2.02 -1.45 10.40
C LYS A 132 1.07 -2.57 9.96
N ILE A 133 0.41 -3.27 10.88
CA ILE A 133 -0.57 -4.31 10.53
C ILE A 133 -1.84 -3.69 9.93
N LEU A 134 -2.41 -2.66 10.55
CA LEU A 134 -3.63 -2.02 10.07
C LEU A 134 -3.43 -1.36 8.69
N TYR A 135 -2.46 -0.47 8.57
CA TYR A 135 -2.25 0.30 7.35
C TYR A 135 -1.39 -0.44 6.31
N GLY A 136 -0.47 -1.30 6.76
CA GLY A 136 0.42 -2.06 5.88
C GLY A 136 -0.16 -3.38 5.39
N LEU A 137 -1.13 -3.97 6.10
CA LEU A 137 -1.73 -5.26 5.70
C LEU A 137 -3.22 -5.16 5.40
N LEU A 138 -4.03 -4.67 6.35
CA LEU A 138 -5.49 -4.72 6.20
C LEU A 138 -5.98 -3.80 5.08
N VAL A 139 -5.50 -2.55 5.04
CA VAL A 139 -5.90 -1.60 3.99
C VAL A 139 -5.53 -2.11 2.59
N PRO A 140 -4.28 -2.55 2.31
CA PRO A 140 -3.92 -3.07 1.00
C PRO A 140 -4.73 -4.30 0.58
N VAL A 141 -4.94 -5.25 1.50
CA VAL A 141 -5.74 -6.45 1.23
C VAL A 141 -7.19 -6.10 0.92
N ALA A 142 -7.80 -5.19 1.70
CA ALA A 142 -9.16 -4.72 1.45
C ALA A 142 -9.28 -4.04 0.08
N LEU A 143 -8.28 -3.23 -0.31
CA LEU A 143 -8.23 -2.59 -1.62
C LEU A 143 -8.05 -3.61 -2.77
N VAL A 144 -7.26 -4.66 -2.58
CA VAL A 144 -7.15 -5.76 -3.57
C VAL A 144 -8.50 -6.46 -3.75
N ILE A 145 -9.18 -6.81 -2.66
CA ILE A 145 -10.51 -7.44 -2.71
C ILE A 145 -11.51 -6.53 -3.43
N TYR A 146 -11.48 -5.22 -3.14
CA TYR A 146 -12.29 -4.23 -3.83
C TYR A 146 -11.99 -4.18 -5.34
N LEU A 147 -10.72 -4.11 -5.74
CA LEU A 147 -10.30 -4.10 -7.15
C LEU A 147 -10.66 -5.40 -7.88
N GLN A 148 -10.78 -6.52 -7.18
CA GLN A 148 -11.20 -7.81 -7.75
C GLN A 148 -12.72 -7.91 -7.93
N ARG A 149 -13.50 -7.46 -6.94
CA ARG A 149 -14.96 -7.67 -6.92
C ARG A 149 -15.78 -6.51 -7.48
N SER A 150 -15.20 -5.33 -7.63
CA SER A 150 -15.95 -4.15 -8.06
C SER A 150 -16.41 -4.26 -9.53
N LYS A 151 -17.74 -4.32 -9.73
CA LYS A 151 -18.39 -4.28 -11.04
C LYS A 151 -17.99 -3.03 -11.84
N ARG A 152 -17.74 -1.90 -11.17
CA ARG A 152 -17.29 -0.64 -11.79
C ARG A 152 -15.89 -0.76 -12.39
N VAL A 153 -14.96 -1.44 -11.70
CA VAL A 153 -13.61 -1.69 -12.24
C VAL A 153 -13.73 -2.55 -13.49
N ARG A 154 -14.53 -3.62 -13.44
CA ARG A 154 -14.74 -4.47 -14.60
C ARG A 154 -15.31 -3.69 -15.80
N ASN A 155 -16.32 -2.86 -15.56
CA ASN A 155 -16.94 -2.06 -16.60
C ASN A 155 -16.10 -0.86 -17.07
N THR A 156 -15.08 -0.41 -16.33
CA THR A 156 -14.24 0.73 -16.78
C THR A 156 -13.04 0.26 -17.60
N PHE A 157 -12.50 -0.94 -17.30
CA PHE A 157 -11.25 -1.42 -17.90
C PHE A 157 -11.43 -2.58 -18.88
N PHE A 158 -12.57 -3.28 -18.85
CA PHE A 158 -12.83 -4.47 -19.69
C PHE A 158 -14.07 -4.34 -20.59
N SER A 159 -14.75 -3.18 -20.60
CA SER A 159 -15.94 -2.96 -21.45
C SER A 159 -15.62 -2.34 -22.81
N THR A 160 -14.40 -1.84 -23.02
CA THR A 160 -13.98 -1.16 -24.27
C THR A 160 -13.49 -2.13 -25.35
N ASP A 161 -13.49 -3.43 -25.08
CA ASP A 161 -13.05 -4.49 -26.02
C ASP A 161 -14.25 -5.24 -26.65
N ALA A 162 -15.46 -4.66 -26.68
CA ALA A 162 -16.65 -5.24 -27.33
C ALA A 162 -17.23 -4.30 -28.39
#